data_AF-A0A1Z7LVZ3-F1
#
_entry.id   AF-A0A1Z7LVZ3-F1
#
_cell.length_a   1.000
_cell.length_b   1.000
_cell.length_c   1.000
_cell.angle_alpha   90.00
_cell.angle_beta   90.00
_cell.angle_gamma   90.00
#
_symmetry.space_group_name_H-M   'P 1'
#
loop_
_entity.id
_entity.type
_entity.pdbx_description
1 polymer ?
#
loop_
_entity_poly.entity_id
_entity_poly.type
_entity_poly.pdbx_seq_one_letter_code
_entity_poly.pdbx_strand_id
1 'polypeptide(L)'
;MKPHIPKHDPRYRNIRPEELRQRTLTEPEAEMIRKLKKDLNGTSTVVGWFAFFMGLAFQGISLYLLYLGQSSTKDVLGLAVGTLIFWIGGFWCLHGRIPKHAAATHAQYGLVNGKWPSPARSGNTNGRTYYLDVIFPDTGTRIQKVVCDYKDYKRVEQGQQVLAVVFEKRNQAFGTLLSKS
;
A
#
# COMPACT_ATOMS: atom_id res chain seq x y z
N MET A 1 -16.65 -13.35 6.58
CA MET A 1 -17.44 -12.09 6.59
C MET A 1 -17.67 -11.58 5.16
N LYS A 2 -18.90 -11.16 4.80
CA LYS A 2 -19.20 -10.59 3.47
C LYS A 2 -18.67 -9.15 3.37
N PRO A 3 -18.10 -8.73 2.21
CA PRO A 3 -17.68 -7.35 2.00
C PRO A 3 -18.86 -6.40 2.15
N HIS A 4 -18.76 -5.43 3.04
CA HIS A 4 -19.74 -4.37 3.21
C HIS A 4 -19.07 -3.16 3.85
N ILE A 5 -19.56 -1.97 3.52
CA ILE A 5 -19.14 -0.72 4.16
C ILE A 5 -19.99 -0.59 5.44
N PRO A 6 -19.39 -0.68 6.64
CA PRO A 6 -20.16 -0.65 7.87
C PRO A 6 -20.69 0.76 8.12
N LYS A 7 -21.98 0.85 8.45
CA LYS A 7 -22.64 2.13 8.79
C LYS A 7 -21.97 2.78 10.00
N HIS A 8 -22.15 4.08 10.16
CA HIS A 8 -21.67 4.76 11.35
C HIS A 8 -22.36 4.18 12.59
N ASP A 9 -21.57 3.81 13.59
CA ASP A 9 -22.04 3.35 14.89
C ASP A 9 -21.86 4.52 15.87
N PRO A 10 -22.94 5.07 16.44
CA PRO A 10 -22.87 6.22 17.34
C PRO A 10 -22.10 5.93 18.64
N ARG A 11 -21.84 4.65 18.97
CA ARG A 11 -21.01 4.27 20.11
C ARG A 11 -19.53 4.58 19.90
N TYR A 12 -19.09 4.74 18.65
CA TYR A 12 -17.69 4.94 18.32
C TYR A 12 -17.49 6.24 17.54
N ARG A 13 -16.64 7.12 18.09
CA ARG A 13 -16.22 8.34 17.39
C ARG A 13 -15.21 7.98 16.29
N ASN A 14 -15.47 8.44 15.06
CA ASN A 14 -14.49 8.32 13.99
C ASN A 14 -13.28 9.22 14.29
N ILE A 15 -12.08 8.66 14.26
CA ILE A 15 -10.82 9.38 14.46
C ILE A 15 -9.98 9.39 13.19
N ARG A 16 -9.09 10.37 13.08
CA ARG A 16 -8.09 10.41 12.01
C ARG A 16 -6.90 9.49 12.36
N PRO A 17 -6.11 9.03 11.38
CA PRO A 17 -4.93 8.20 11.65
C PRO A 17 -3.95 8.86 12.64
N GLU A 18 -3.80 10.19 12.60
CA GLU A 18 -2.89 10.94 13.47
C GLU A 18 -3.36 10.97 14.94
N GLU A 19 -4.63 10.69 15.21
CA GLU A 19 -5.22 10.63 16.55
C GLU A 19 -5.07 9.23 17.19
N LEU A 20 -4.53 8.25 16.48
CA LEU A 20 -4.27 6.92 17.00
C LEU A 20 -3.23 7.01 18.13
N ARG A 21 -3.30 6.15 19.15
CA ARG A 21 -2.36 6.23 20.28
C ARG A 21 -0.91 6.06 19.83
N GLN A 22 -0.05 6.95 20.34
CA GLN A 22 1.39 6.82 20.20
C GLN A 22 1.88 5.71 21.15
N ARG A 23 2.59 4.73 20.61
CA ARG A 23 3.10 3.60 21.40
C ARG A 23 4.40 3.10 20.79
N THR A 24 5.37 2.79 21.65
CA THR A 24 6.57 2.05 21.29
C THR A 24 6.24 0.59 21.03
N LEU A 25 6.66 0.10 19.87
CA LEU A 25 6.46 -1.28 19.46
C LEU A 25 7.42 -2.21 20.20
N THR A 26 6.92 -3.39 20.52
CA THR A 26 7.75 -4.53 20.92
C THR A 26 8.44 -5.15 19.70
N GLU A 27 9.56 -5.86 19.90
CA GLU A 27 10.25 -6.61 18.83
C GLU A 27 9.34 -7.50 17.97
N PRO A 28 8.43 -8.34 18.54
CA PRO A 28 7.52 -9.15 17.72
C PRO A 28 6.54 -8.29 16.90
N GLU A 29 6.06 -7.17 17.45
CA GLU A 29 5.19 -6.25 16.71
C GLU A 29 5.96 -5.56 15.57
N ALA A 30 7.23 -5.21 15.79
CA ALA A 30 8.09 -4.64 14.78
C ALA A 30 8.33 -5.61 13.60
N GLU A 31 8.48 -6.91 13.88
CA GLU A 31 8.61 -7.94 12.84
C GLU A 31 7.32 -8.08 12.01
N MET A 32 6.15 -8.13 12.66
CA MET A 32 4.85 -8.14 11.97
C MET A 32 4.70 -6.93 11.04
N ILE A 33 5.08 -5.74 11.53
CA ILE A 33 5.02 -4.50 10.76
C ILE A 33 6.00 -4.51 9.59
N ARG A 34 7.20 -5.08 9.77
CA ARG A 34 8.18 -5.24 8.69
C ARG A 34 7.65 -6.17 7.60
N LYS A 35 6.97 -7.24 7.99
CA LYS A 35 6.30 -8.17 7.06
C LYS A 35 5.14 -7.48 6.33
N LEU A 36 4.28 -6.75 7.04
CA LEU A 36 3.19 -5.96 6.46
C LEU A 36 3.71 -4.97 5.41
N LYS A 37 4.77 -4.22 5.72
CA LYS A 37 5.43 -3.31 4.76
C LYS A 37 5.92 -4.05 3.51
N LYS A 38 6.53 -5.23 3.68
CA LYS A 38 7.04 -6.04 2.57
C LYS A 38 5.90 -6.53 1.68
N ASP A 39 4.82 -7.01 2.28
CA ASP A 39 3.68 -7.57 1.56
C ASP A 39 2.89 -6.49 0.80
N LEU A 40 2.66 -5.33 1.42
CA LEU A 40 2.01 -4.19 0.77
C LEU A 40 2.86 -3.58 -0.36
N ASN A 41 4.17 -3.48 -0.17
CA ASN A 41 5.07 -2.89 -1.18
C ASN A 41 5.47 -3.90 -2.28
N GLY A 42 5.31 -5.20 -2.07
CA GLY A 42 5.90 -6.25 -2.92
C GLY A 42 5.57 -6.09 -4.41
N THR A 43 4.29 -6.00 -4.75
CA THR A 43 3.84 -5.87 -6.15
C THR A 43 4.33 -4.57 -6.78
N SER A 44 4.21 -3.44 -6.07
CA SER A 44 4.69 -2.14 -6.57
C SER A 44 6.20 -2.11 -6.76
N THR A 45 6.95 -2.91 -5.97
CA THR A 45 8.40 -3.02 -6.03
C THR A 45 8.83 -3.71 -7.31
N VAL A 46 8.27 -4.88 -7.59
CA VAL A 46 8.58 -5.64 -8.81
C VAL A 46 8.23 -4.84 -10.05
N VAL A 47 7.01 -4.28 -10.12
CA VAL A 47 6.56 -3.51 -11.29
C VAL A 47 7.40 -2.24 -11.48
N GLY A 48 7.72 -1.52 -10.40
CA GLY A 48 8.54 -0.32 -10.49
C GLY A 48 9.97 -0.58 -10.97
N TRP A 49 10.61 -1.66 -10.49
CA TRP A 49 11.94 -2.06 -10.97
C TRP A 49 11.91 -2.57 -12.40
N PHE A 50 10.91 -3.36 -12.78
CA PHE A 50 10.72 -3.79 -14.15
C PHE A 50 10.62 -2.58 -15.10
N ALA A 51 9.78 -1.60 -14.78
CA ALA A 51 9.65 -0.38 -15.58
C ALA A 51 10.96 0.42 -15.65
N PHE A 52 11.71 0.50 -14.55
CA PHE A 52 13.02 1.16 -14.54
C PHE A 52 14.03 0.48 -15.49
N PHE A 53 14.17 -0.85 -15.42
CA PHE A 53 15.08 -1.59 -16.30
C PHE A 53 14.64 -1.56 -17.76
N MET A 54 13.32 -1.59 -18.03
CA MET A 54 12.81 -1.41 -19.38
C MET A 54 13.17 -0.02 -19.92
N GLY A 55 13.04 1.04 -19.13
CA GLY A 55 13.48 2.38 -19.52
C GLY A 55 14.96 2.45 -19.88
N LEU A 56 15.82 1.79 -19.08
CA LEU A 56 17.26 1.69 -19.37
C LEU A 56 17.55 0.91 -20.66
N ALA A 57 16.85 -0.20 -20.91
CA ALA A 57 17.01 -0.98 -22.12
C ALA A 57 16.62 -0.18 -23.37
N PHE A 58 15.50 0.53 -23.33
CA PHE A 58 15.07 1.42 -24.41
C PHE A 58 16.07 2.56 -24.66
N GLN A 59 16.61 3.14 -23.59
CA GLN A 59 17.64 4.17 -23.71
C GLN A 59 18.93 3.60 -24.34
N GLY A 60 19.36 2.41 -23.94
CA GLY A 60 20.52 1.73 -24.52
C GLY A 60 20.35 1.44 -26.01
N ILE A 61 19.19 0.92 -26.42
CA ILE A 61 18.86 0.67 -27.84
C ILE A 61 18.87 1.97 -28.64
N SER A 62 18.30 3.05 -28.08
CA SER A 62 18.29 4.38 -28.73
C SER A 62 19.71 4.90 -28.97
N LEU A 63 20.57 4.84 -27.95
CA LEU A 63 21.97 5.25 -28.07
C LEU A 63 22.75 4.39 -29.05
N TYR A 64 22.49 3.07 -29.09
CA TYR A 64 23.15 2.16 -30.01
C TYR A 64 22.76 2.40 -31.48
N LEU A 65 21.48 2.66 -31.76
CA LEU A 65 21.01 2.99 -33.10
C LEU A 65 21.54 4.35 -33.59
N LEU A 66 21.64 5.33 -32.69
CA LEU A 66 22.29 6.61 -32.96
C LEU A 66 23.77 6.42 -33.30
N TYR A 67 24.49 5.58 -32.55
CA TYR A 67 25.89 5.27 -32.80
C TYR A 67 26.11 4.61 -34.17
N LEU A 68 25.23 3.69 -34.58
CA LEU A 68 25.30 3.05 -35.89
C LEU A 68 24.90 3.96 -37.06
N GLY A 69 24.40 5.17 -36.80
CA GLY A 69 23.88 6.08 -37.83
C GLY A 69 22.63 5.55 -38.56
N GLN A 70 21.98 4.53 -38.01
CA GLN A 70 20.84 3.83 -38.62
C GLN A 70 19.48 4.38 -38.16
N SER A 71 19.46 5.44 -37.36
CA SER A 71 18.24 5.95 -36.74
C SER A 71 17.57 7.03 -37.60
N SER A 72 16.29 6.83 -37.95
CA SER A 72 15.44 7.93 -38.42
C SER A 72 15.05 8.84 -37.25
N THR A 73 14.79 10.13 -37.50
CA THR A 73 14.29 11.07 -36.48
C THR A 73 13.01 10.58 -35.80
N LYS A 74 12.16 9.82 -36.52
CA LYS A 74 10.94 9.21 -35.98
C LYS A 74 11.23 8.08 -34.99
N ASP A 75 12.28 7.29 -35.24
CA ASP A 75 12.65 6.15 -34.39
C ASP A 75 13.27 6.63 -33.07
N VAL A 76 14.14 7.64 -33.15
CA VAL A 76 14.74 8.29 -31.97
C VAL A 76 13.65 8.89 -31.08
N LEU A 77 12.68 9.59 -31.69
CA LEU A 77 11.56 10.18 -30.96
C LEU A 77 10.67 9.10 -30.31
N GLY A 78 10.34 8.04 -31.04
CA GLY A 78 9.53 6.93 -30.52
C GLY A 78 10.20 6.23 -29.33
N LEU A 79 11.51 5.96 -29.43
CA LEU A 79 12.27 5.36 -28.34
C LEU A 79 12.39 6.29 -27.12
N ALA A 80 12.61 7.59 -27.33
CA ALA A 80 12.66 8.58 -26.25
C ALA A 80 11.33 8.69 -25.50
N VAL A 81 10.21 8.71 -26.23
CA VAL A 81 8.86 8.70 -25.63
C VAL A 81 8.62 7.40 -24.86
N GLY A 82 9.02 6.25 -25.41
CA GLY A 82 8.96 4.96 -24.74
C GLY A 82 9.73 4.95 -23.41
N THR A 83 10.98 5.40 -23.43
CA THR A 83 11.81 5.55 -22.21
C THR A 83 11.12 6.44 -21.17
N LEU A 84 10.57 7.58 -21.58
CA LEU A 84 9.90 8.51 -20.68
C LEU A 84 8.68 7.88 -20.01
N ILE A 85 7.85 7.14 -20.76
CA ILE A 85 6.67 6.44 -20.23
C ILE A 85 7.08 5.43 -19.16
N PHE A 86 8.11 4.62 -19.44
CA PHE A 86 8.61 3.63 -18.50
C PHE A 86 9.18 4.26 -17.22
N TRP A 87 9.90 5.38 -17.34
CA TRP A 87 10.42 6.10 -16.18
C TRP A 87 9.33 6.76 -15.34
N ILE A 88 8.34 7.40 -15.96
CA ILE A 88 7.20 7.98 -15.23
C ILE A 88 6.42 6.89 -14.50
N GLY A 89 6.12 5.79 -15.18
CA GLY A 89 5.44 4.63 -14.59
C GLY A 89 6.24 4.03 -13.42
N GLY A 90 7.54 3.84 -13.60
CA GLY A 90 8.44 3.38 -12.55
C GLY A 90 8.46 4.31 -11.34
N PHE A 91 8.60 5.62 -11.56
CA PHE A 91 8.60 6.64 -10.52
C PHE A 91 7.33 6.60 -9.67
N TRP A 92 6.16 6.54 -10.30
CA TRP A 92 4.88 6.47 -9.59
C TRP A 92 4.75 5.18 -8.76
N CYS A 93 5.18 4.04 -9.32
CA CYS A 93 5.20 2.77 -8.59
C CYS A 93 6.16 2.77 -7.39
N LEU A 94 7.29 3.48 -7.48
CA LEU A 94 8.26 3.61 -6.39
C LEU A 94 7.81 4.61 -5.31
N HIS A 95 7.18 5.73 -5.70
CA HIS A 95 6.77 6.81 -4.79
C HIS A 95 5.54 6.44 -3.94
N GLY A 96 4.67 5.55 -4.44
CA GLY A 96 3.51 5.06 -3.69
C GLY A 96 3.84 4.20 -2.45
N ARG A 97 5.10 3.82 -2.24
CA ARG A 97 5.52 2.84 -1.23
C ARG A 97 5.67 3.43 0.16
N ILE A 98 5.37 2.61 1.18
CA ILE A 98 5.80 2.92 2.55
C ILE A 98 7.33 2.90 2.57
N PRO A 99 8.02 4.00 2.92
CA PRO A 99 9.48 4.03 2.93
C PRO A 99 10.03 2.95 3.87
N LYS A 100 11.12 2.28 3.47
CA LYS A 100 11.76 1.23 4.29
C LYS A 100 12.10 1.74 5.69
N HIS A 101 12.58 2.98 5.77
CA HIS A 101 13.01 3.66 6.99
C HIS A 101 11.89 4.37 7.75
N ALA A 102 10.65 4.40 7.23
CA ALA A 102 9.56 5.07 7.93
C ALA A 102 9.24 4.35 9.24
N ALA A 103 9.47 4.99 10.38
CA ALA A 103 9.10 4.45 11.67
C ALA A 103 7.57 4.36 11.78
N ALA A 104 7.07 3.41 12.58
CA ALA A 104 5.68 3.47 13.01
C ALA A 104 5.59 4.56 14.09
N THR A 105 4.77 5.57 13.85
CA THR A 105 4.58 6.70 14.76
C THR A 105 3.50 6.38 15.79
N HIS A 106 2.41 5.75 15.33
CA HIS A 106 1.27 5.40 16.18
C HIS A 106 0.95 3.92 15.97
N ALA A 107 0.55 3.26 17.06
CA ALA A 107 0.19 1.84 17.04
C ALA A 107 -0.83 1.54 18.13
N GLN A 108 -1.92 0.86 17.76
CA GLN A 108 -2.98 0.51 18.69
C GLN A 108 -3.67 -0.79 18.26
N TYR A 109 -3.96 -1.64 19.24
CA TYR A 109 -4.78 -2.83 19.02
C TYR A 109 -6.25 -2.44 18.96
N GLY A 110 -6.95 -2.94 17.94
CA GLY A 110 -8.38 -2.79 17.78
C GLY A 110 -9.03 -4.09 17.35
N LEU A 111 -10.35 -4.06 17.22
CA LEU A 111 -11.15 -5.18 16.74
C LEU A 111 -11.74 -4.85 15.38
N VAL A 112 -11.83 -5.86 14.52
CA VAL A 112 -12.41 -5.70 13.19
C VAL A 112 -13.93 -5.64 13.29
N ASN A 113 -14.51 -4.57 12.79
CA ASN A 113 -15.95 -4.39 12.69
C ASN A 113 -16.47 -4.68 11.28
N GLY A 114 -15.65 -4.52 10.24
CA GLY A 114 -16.02 -4.86 8.87
C GLY A 114 -14.89 -4.75 7.86
N LYS A 115 -15.17 -5.12 6.61
CA LYS A 115 -14.18 -5.10 5.52
C LYS A 115 -14.81 -4.79 4.17
N TRP A 116 -14.12 -4.00 3.36
CA TRP A 116 -14.51 -3.74 1.97
C TRP A 116 -13.28 -3.42 1.10
N PRO A 117 -13.34 -3.72 -0.20
CA PRO A 117 -12.32 -3.27 -1.13
C PRO A 117 -12.60 -1.84 -1.58
N SER A 118 -11.57 -1.13 -2.05
CA SER A 118 -11.75 0.10 -2.81
C SER A 118 -12.59 -0.17 -4.07
N PRO A 119 -13.33 0.84 -4.57
CA PRO A 119 -14.00 0.73 -5.87
C PRO A 119 -12.98 0.30 -6.94
N ALA A 120 -13.37 -0.59 -7.86
CA ALA A 120 -12.55 -0.82 -9.05
C ALA A 120 -12.51 0.45 -9.88
N ARG A 121 -11.31 0.90 -10.25
CA ARG A 121 -11.16 1.87 -11.33
C ARG A 121 -11.21 1.10 -12.65
N SER A 122 -12.22 1.40 -13.47
CA SER A 122 -12.31 0.91 -14.87
C SER A 122 -12.21 -0.61 -15.03
N GLY A 123 -13.02 -1.39 -14.29
CA GLY A 123 -13.11 -2.85 -14.46
C GLY A 123 -11.91 -3.66 -13.98
N ASN A 124 -10.78 -3.03 -13.65
CA ASN A 124 -9.59 -3.72 -13.15
C ASN A 124 -9.70 -4.01 -11.64
N THR A 125 -9.68 -5.29 -11.29
CA THR A 125 -9.65 -5.80 -9.91
C THR A 125 -8.22 -5.94 -9.35
N ASN A 126 -7.22 -6.01 -10.23
CA ASN A 126 -5.81 -6.20 -9.89
C ASN A 126 -5.19 -4.83 -9.55
N GLY A 127 -5.32 -4.43 -8.29
CA GLY A 127 -4.85 -3.14 -7.78
C GLY A 127 -5.77 -2.46 -6.79
N ARG A 128 -6.83 -3.14 -6.33
CA ARG A 128 -7.71 -2.61 -5.28
C ARG A 128 -6.97 -2.52 -3.95
N THR A 129 -7.21 -1.43 -3.23
CA THR A 129 -6.81 -1.30 -1.82
C THR A 129 -7.86 -1.99 -0.97
N TYR A 130 -7.44 -2.79 0.01
CA TYR A 130 -8.35 -3.48 0.91
C TYR A 130 -8.43 -2.73 2.23
N TYR A 131 -9.66 -2.45 2.67
CA TYR A 131 -9.92 -1.69 3.89
C TYR A 131 -10.57 -2.58 4.94
N LEU A 132 -10.11 -2.40 6.18
CA LEU A 132 -10.74 -2.86 7.39
C LEU A 132 -11.32 -1.65 8.11
N ASP A 133 -12.51 -1.85 8.65
CA ASP A 133 -13.05 -0.99 9.69
C ASP A 133 -12.64 -1.55 11.04
N VAL A 134 -11.91 -0.74 11.80
CA VAL A 134 -11.34 -1.12 13.08
C VAL A 134 -11.94 -0.23 14.17
N ILE A 135 -12.50 -0.87 15.18
CA ILE A 135 -12.99 -0.21 16.39
C ILE A 135 -11.97 -0.40 17.52
N PHE A 136 -11.89 0.58 18.41
CA PHE A 136 -11.02 0.59 19.57
C PHE A 136 -11.88 0.71 20.83
N PRO A 137 -12.43 -0.42 21.35
CA PRO A 137 -13.37 -0.43 22.47
C PRO A 137 -12.90 0.38 23.67
N ASP A 138 -11.63 0.24 24.04
CA ASP A 138 -11.01 0.90 25.20
C ASP A 138 -11.05 2.44 25.14
N THR A 139 -11.18 3.00 23.94
CA THR A 139 -11.18 4.46 23.72
C THR A 139 -12.52 4.97 23.19
N GLY A 140 -13.46 4.08 22.85
CA GLY A 140 -14.68 4.46 22.15
C GLY A 140 -14.42 5.11 20.78
N THR A 141 -13.31 4.75 20.11
CA THR A 141 -12.94 5.33 18.81
C THR A 141 -12.96 4.30 17.69
N ARG A 142 -12.93 4.77 16.45
CA ARG A 142 -13.01 3.94 15.23
C ARG A 142 -12.21 4.56 14.09
N ILE A 143 -11.54 3.73 13.31
CA ILE A 143 -10.96 4.10 12.01
C ILE A 143 -11.59 3.22 10.93
N GLN A 144 -12.30 3.87 10.01
CA GLN A 144 -12.95 3.17 8.92
C GLN A 144 -11.96 2.72 7.83
N LYS A 145 -10.88 3.45 7.60
CA LYS A 145 -9.98 3.19 6.47
C LYS A 145 -8.62 2.69 6.93
N VAL A 146 -8.58 1.47 7.47
CA VAL A 146 -7.33 0.79 7.78
C VAL A 146 -6.94 -0.10 6.60
N VAL A 147 -5.81 0.21 5.94
CA VAL A 147 -5.32 -0.54 4.77
C VAL A 147 -4.70 -1.86 5.22
N CYS A 148 -5.14 -2.98 4.68
CA CYS A 148 -4.54 -4.29 4.92
C CYS A 148 -4.09 -4.97 3.63
N ASP A 149 -3.30 -6.02 3.78
CA ASP A 149 -2.94 -6.88 2.66
C ASP A 149 -4.15 -7.74 2.22
N TYR A 150 -4.06 -8.32 1.03
CA TYR A 150 -5.16 -9.14 0.51
C TYR A 150 -5.36 -10.45 1.29
N LYS A 151 -4.30 -11.02 1.88
CA LYS A 151 -4.38 -12.30 2.59
C LYS A 151 -5.16 -12.14 3.88
N ASP A 152 -4.85 -11.10 4.65
CA ASP A 152 -5.56 -10.71 5.87
C ASP A 152 -6.99 -10.30 5.52
N TYR A 153 -7.18 -9.49 4.47
CA TYR A 153 -8.51 -9.14 4.00
C TYR A 153 -9.39 -10.37 3.72
N LYS A 154 -8.85 -11.45 3.13
CA LYS A 154 -9.62 -12.67 2.87
C LYS A 154 -9.99 -13.41 4.15
N ARG A 155 -9.04 -13.57 5.07
CA ARG A 155 -9.17 -14.42 6.27
C ARG A 155 -9.84 -13.74 7.44
N VAL A 156 -9.85 -12.41 7.49
CA VAL A 156 -10.36 -11.66 8.63
C VAL A 156 -11.86 -11.91 8.87
N GLU A 157 -12.18 -12.07 10.14
CA GLU A 157 -13.54 -12.17 10.68
C GLU A 157 -13.84 -11.00 11.63
N GLN A 158 -15.12 -10.75 11.86
CA GLN A 158 -15.56 -9.71 12.80
C GLN A 158 -15.10 -10.08 14.21
N GLY A 159 -14.66 -9.08 14.99
CA GLY A 159 -14.17 -9.27 16.35
C GLY A 159 -12.74 -9.79 16.43
N GLN A 160 -12.07 -10.10 15.31
CA GLN A 160 -10.65 -10.44 15.34
C GLN A 160 -9.79 -9.23 15.68
N GLN A 161 -8.71 -9.48 16.42
CA GLN A 161 -7.78 -8.44 16.85
C GLN A 161 -6.84 -8.06 15.70
N VAL A 162 -6.70 -6.76 15.48
CA VAL A 162 -5.82 -6.16 14.47
C VAL A 162 -4.90 -5.17 15.16
N LEU A 163 -3.64 -5.19 14.75
CA LEU A 163 -2.70 -4.12 15.08
C LEU A 163 -2.81 -3.04 14.00
N ALA A 164 -3.43 -1.90 14.36
CA ALA A 164 -3.50 -0.72 13.50
C ALA A 164 -2.28 0.16 13.75
N VAL A 165 -1.63 0.60 12.68
CA VAL A 165 -0.38 1.38 12.73
C VAL A 165 -0.38 2.52 11.73
N VAL A 166 0.32 3.58 12.06
CA VAL A 166 0.53 4.74 11.19
C VAL A 166 2.02 4.94 11.01
N PHE A 167 2.47 5.03 9.75
CA PHE A 167 3.87 5.26 9.43
C PHE A 167 4.17 6.76 9.35
N GLU A 168 5.39 7.13 9.71
CA GLU A 168 5.90 8.46 9.49
C GLU A 168 5.73 8.88 8.02
N LYS A 169 5.32 10.14 7.79
CA LYS A 169 5.07 10.72 6.45
C LYS A 169 3.93 10.03 5.68
N ARG A 170 3.09 9.24 6.36
CA ARG A 170 1.89 8.62 5.80
C ARG A 170 0.69 8.94 6.69
N ASN A 171 -0.23 9.76 6.17
CA ASN A 171 -1.51 10.09 6.83
C ASN A 171 -2.57 9.00 6.61
N GLN A 172 -2.15 7.72 6.71
CA GLN A 172 -2.99 6.55 6.48
C GLN A 172 -2.70 5.50 7.54
N ALA A 173 -3.77 4.86 8.02
CA ALA A 173 -3.66 3.72 8.91
C ALA A 173 -3.50 2.43 8.12
N PHE A 174 -2.62 1.56 8.58
CA PHE A 174 -2.38 0.23 8.05
C PHE A 174 -2.68 -0.80 9.13
N GLY A 175 -3.15 -1.98 8.74
CA GLY A 175 -3.58 -3.01 9.68
C GLY A 175 -3.02 -4.37 9.28
N THR A 176 -2.57 -5.13 10.28
CA THR A 176 -2.22 -6.54 10.14
C THR A 176 -2.99 -7.34 11.18
N LEU A 177 -3.43 -8.54 10.80
CA LEU A 177 -4.00 -9.47 11.77
C LEU A 177 -2.91 -10.01 12.69
N LEU A 178 -3.26 -10.19 13.96
CA LEU A 178 -2.49 -11.08 14.83
C LEU A 178 -2.76 -12.51 14.36
N SER A 179 -1.72 -13.23 13.97
CA SER A 179 -1.86 -14.66 13.67
C SER A 179 -2.41 -15.33 14.92
N LYS A 180 -3.52 -16.08 14.79
CA LYS A 180 -3.92 -17.00 15.87
C LYS A 180 -2.72 -17.89 16.15
N SER A 181 -2.23 -17.85 17.39
CA SER A 181 -1.34 -18.89 17.91
C SER A 181 -2.09 -20.21 17.94
#